data_AF-A0A067BY45-F1
#
_entry.id   AF-A0A067BY45-F1
#
_cell.length_a   1.000
_cell.length_b   1.000
_cell.length_c   1.000
_cell.angle_alpha   90.00
_cell.angle_beta   90.00
_cell.angle_gamma   90.00
#
_symmetry.space_group_name_H-M   'P 1'
#
loop_
_entity.id
_entity.type
_entity.pdbx_description
1 polymer ?
#
loop_
_entity_poly.entity_id
_entity_poly.type
_entity_poly.pdbx_seq_one_letter_code
_entity_poly.pdbx_strand_id
1 'polypeptide(L)'
;MPRPASNVWIHFRRDEVGKRAICKYCHHNMVSLVTRMRHHLAKRCTDVPPSIRADIITGEEALGAAKQASAMGLHAADALSLHNAAQFANMTTQYKPAMMKRDAPPADPKNKKPRKALPPASNPALERHDMQSYLAKAIFGAGLPVSVIDHPCFTGLMKRMYPLYQSPGNAVLTTTLLDNEFHAMSSQVRADVAETVFLCLGVESWSFASNRSVISYSVHSPTPAVYAIENTREAPHVPMMLFEHMEATINAIGIEKVATIVADISVNMKQACDVLQAKFTHLTILPSCAHAMEALVAEVLSLPTFQPLLRVCSTVATFITSNHVPRASFTRVASDMHLDSFGLVTAGSDPASLLACVYSIEKHRHIFEMLLGEDLGALDGLDESVKEKLLTLSWWAQLAQFKALLSPFVDVLAVFDDDYPSLSTFYHAFTLLWTHLQTHPSVPLDVTRVVNKHWHAMRHPAMYTAYLLDPRFPPSSLGNDETNEAFAFLKQLSSPAMFSSLISELTRYTGRVGVFADDAVWASAKECSPLHWWKGFIGSSCPNLQVIAIRVLCFPATSGITHEKRAVLDRIHLQNRHLMNEEQACKAAFVYLNSNVGARPVGDTIFL
;
A
#
# COMPACT_ATOMS: atom_id res chain seq x y z
N MET A 1 -30.45 -18.25 7.92
CA MET A 1 -30.90 -19.14 6.82
C MET A 1 -29.81 -19.20 5.76
N PRO A 2 -29.54 -20.36 5.13
CA PRO A 2 -28.62 -20.43 3.99
C PRO A 2 -29.19 -19.62 2.80
N ARG A 3 -28.34 -18.84 2.12
CA ARG A 3 -28.74 -18.11 0.91
C ARG A 3 -29.25 -19.09 -0.16
N PRO A 4 -30.33 -18.76 -0.90
CA PRO A 4 -30.76 -19.55 -2.05
C PRO A 4 -29.60 -19.78 -3.04
N ALA A 5 -29.48 -21.01 -3.55
CA ALA A 5 -28.46 -21.32 -4.54
C ALA A 5 -28.71 -20.51 -5.82
N SER A 6 -27.73 -19.71 -6.26
CA SER A 6 -27.84 -18.89 -7.47
C SER A 6 -28.21 -19.75 -8.69
N ASN A 7 -29.23 -19.34 -9.45
CA ASN A 7 -29.78 -20.06 -10.60
C ASN A 7 -28.73 -20.53 -11.63
N VAL A 8 -27.56 -19.89 -11.69
CA VAL A 8 -26.45 -20.34 -12.54
C VAL A 8 -26.02 -21.79 -12.27
N TRP A 9 -26.19 -22.29 -11.05
CA TRP A 9 -25.84 -23.67 -10.67
C TRP A 9 -26.63 -24.74 -11.43
N ILE A 10 -27.78 -24.41 -12.03
CA ILE A 10 -28.55 -25.31 -12.90
C ILE A 10 -27.67 -25.81 -14.08
N HIS A 11 -26.70 -25.01 -14.53
CA HIS A 11 -25.83 -25.30 -15.67
C HIS A 11 -24.50 -25.98 -15.31
N PHE A 12 -24.28 -26.32 -14.03
CA PHE A 12 -23.01 -26.88 -13.54
C PHE A 12 -23.22 -28.12 -12.66
N ARG A 13 -22.23 -29.02 -12.63
CA ARG A 13 -22.11 -30.10 -11.64
C ARG A 13 -21.07 -29.70 -10.58
N ARG A 14 -21.25 -30.16 -9.34
CA ARG A 14 -20.22 -30.04 -8.30
C ARG A 14 -19.30 -31.25 -8.36
N ASP A 15 -18.03 -31.00 -8.08
CA ASP A 15 -17.02 -32.02 -7.78
C ASP A 15 -17.29 -32.65 -6.40
N GLU A 16 -16.76 -33.84 -6.11
CA GLU A 16 -17.05 -34.60 -4.88
C GLU A 16 -16.65 -33.83 -3.60
N VAL A 17 -15.59 -33.02 -3.69
CA VAL A 17 -15.09 -32.16 -2.59
C VAL A 17 -15.83 -30.80 -2.53
N GLY A 18 -16.82 -30.56 -3.40
CA GLY A 18 -17.70 -29.38 -3.40
C GLY A 18 -17.07 -28.04 -3.80
N LYS A 19 -15.73 -27.94 -3.87
CA LYS A 19 -14.95 -26.70 -4.15
C LYS A 19 -14.85 -26.32 -5.65
N ARG A 20 -15.26 -27.21 -6.56
CA ARG A 20 -15.15 -27.03 -8.01
C ARG A 20 -16.50 -27.20 -8.71
N ALA A 21 -16.66 -26.46 -9.81
CA ALA A 21 -17.84 -26.45 -10.66
C ALA A 21 -17.44 -26.90 -12.07
N ILE A 22 -18.12 -27.90 -12.59
CA ILE A 22 -17.89 -28.49 -13.92
C ILE A 22 -19.05 -28.09 -14.82
N CYS A 23 -18.77 -27.42 -15.95
CA CYS A 23 -19.79 -27.01 -16.91
C CYS A 23 -20.56 -28.22 -17.47
N LYS A 24 -21.90 -28.17 -17.49
CA LYS A 24 -22.70 -29.28 -18.07
C LYS A 24 -22.58 -29.37 -19.59
N TYR A 25 -22.15 -28.31 -20.28
CA TYR A 25 -22.07 -28.24 -21.73
C TYR A 25 -20.69 -28.65 -22.26
N CYS A 26 -19.64 -27.88 -21.95
CA CYS A 26 -18.28 -28.13 -22.46
C CYS A 26 -17.34 -28.84 -21.47
N HIS A 27 -17.86 -29.32 -20.34
CA HIS A 27 -17.14 -30.04 -19.28
C HIS A 27 -15.92 -29.32 -18.65
N HIS A 28 -15.72 -28.03 -18.95
CA HIS A 28 -14.66 -27.23 -18.35
C HIS A 28 -14.82 -27.13 -16.82
N ASN A 29 -13.76 -27.48 -16.10
CA ASN A 29 -13.67 -27.49 -14.64
C ASN A 29 -13.09 -26.16 -14.13
N MET A 30 -13.80 -25.49 -13.22
CA MET A 30 -13.41 -24.20 -12.65
C MET A 30 -13.68 -24.11 -11.14
N VAL A 31 -13.08 -23.13 -10.47
CA VAL A 31 -13.43 -22.77 -9.07
C VAL A 31 -14.89 -22.34 -9.00
N SER A 32 -15.61 -22.80 -7.98
CA SER A 32 -17.07 -22.68 -7.80
C SER A 32 -17.60 -21.26 -7.48
N LEU A 33 -17.13 -20.24 -8.19
CA LEU A 33 -17.53 -18.84 -8.02
C LEU A 33 -18.60 -18.44 -9.05
N VAL A 34 -19.78 -18.03 -8.58
CA VAL A 34 -20.95 -17.66 -9.41
C VAL A 34 -20.60 -16.68 -10.55
N THR A 35 -19.75 -15.69 -10.30
CA THR A 35 -19.31 -14.72 -11.33
C THR A 35 -18.47 -15.37 -12.42
N ARG A 36 -17.57 -16.30 -12.08
CA ARG A 36 -16.77 -17.04 -13.07
C ARG A 36 -17.64 -18.00 -13.88
N MET A 37 -18.63 -18.62 -13.23
CA MET A 37 -19.62 -19.50 -13.88
C MET A 37 -20.47 -18.75 -14.91
N ARG A 38 -20.96 -17.54 -14.59
CA ARG A 38 -21.69 -16.70 -15.56
C ARG A 38 -20.79 -16.22 -16.71
N HIS A 39 -19.62 -15.65 -16.41
CA HIS A 39 -18.66 -15.22 -17.42
C HIS A 39 -18.27 -16.37 -18.37
N HIS A 40 -18.16 -17.60 -17.85
CA HIS A 40 -17.93 -18.78 -18.68
C HIS A 40 -19.08 -19.04 -19.65
N LEU A 41 -20.33 -19.13 -19.18
CA LEU A 41 -21.49 -19.33 -20.06
C LEU A 41 -21.65 -18.19 -21.08
N ALA A 42 -21.47 -16.94 -20.65
CA ALA A 42 -21.61 -15.76 -21.50
C ALA A 42 -20.53 -15.65 -22.59
N LYS A 43 -19.26 -15.92 -22.26
CA LYS A 43 -18.11 -15.53 -23.10
C LYS A 43 -17.09 -16.62 -23.44
N ARG A 44 -17.12 -17.81 -22.80
CA ARG A 44 -16.06 -18.84 -22.97
C ARG A 44 -16.55 -20.26 -23.26
N CYS A 45 -17.80 -20.59 -22.93
CA CYS A 45 -18.37 -21.91 -23.17
C CYS A 45 -18.73 -22.03 -24.66
N THR A 46 -18.09 -22.95 -25.38
CA THR A 46 -18.35 -23.25 -26.79
C THR A 46 -19.75 -23.80 -27.00
N ASP A 47 -20.19 -24.71 -26.12
CA ASP A 47 -21.29 -25.64 -26.38
C ASP A 47 -22.60 -25.30 -25.62
N VAL A 48 -22.67 -24.13 -25.00
CA VAL A 48 -23.89 -23.64 -24.33
C VAL A 48 -24.96 -23.24 -25.36
N PRO A 49 -26.24 -23.64 -25.18
CA PRO A 49 -27.33 -23.22 -26.05
C PRO A 49 -27.45 -21.69 -26.18
N PRO A 50 -27.68 -21.14 -27.39
CA PRO A 50 -27.73 -19.69 -27.62
C PRO A 50 -28.77 -18.94 -26.77
N SER A 51 -29.92 -19.55 -26.49
CA SER A 51 -30.95 -18.99 -25.60
C SER A 51 -30.41 -18.77 -24.18
N ILE A 52 -29.81 -19.81 -23.59
CA ILE A 52 -29.21 -19.76 -22.25
C ILE A 52 -28.06 -18.75 -22.22
N ARG A 53 -27.27 -18.62 -23.29
CA ARG A 53 -26.23 -17.58 -23.38
C ARG A 53 -26.84 -16.18 -23.37
N ALA A 54 -27.94 -15.95 -24.11
CA ALA A 54 -28.64 -14.67 -24.12
C ALA A 54 -29.25 -14.33 -22.74
N ASP A 55 -29.88 -15.28 -22.07
CA ASP A 55 -30.48 -15.10 -20.74
C ASP A 55 -29.43 -14.75 -19.66
N ILE A 56 -28.21 -15.32 -19.77
CA ILE A 56 -27.10 -14.98 -18.86
C ILE A 56 -26.55 -13.57 -19.16
N ILE A 57 -26.48 -13.16 -20.43
CA ILE A 57 -25.98 -11.83 -20.82
C ILE A 57 -26.96 -10.73 -20.38
N THR A 58 -28.26 -10.88 -20.68
CA THR A 58 -29.29 -9.91 -20.24
C THR A 58 -29.37 -9.83 -18.72
N GLY A 59 -29.19 -10.95 -18.02
CA GLY A 59 -29.05 -10.99 -16.57
C GLY A 59 -27.79 -10.28 -16.02
N GLU A 60 -26.65 -10.36 -16.70
CA GLU A 60 -25.43 -9.60 -16.34
C GLU A 60 -25.59 -8.10 -16.59
N GLU A 61 -26.25 -7.69 -17.68
CA GLU A 61 -26.54 -6.29 -18.01
C GLU A 61 -27.50 -5.65 -17.00
N ALA A 62 -28.57 -6.34 -16.61
CA ALA A 62 -29.50 -5.89 -15.58
C ALA A 62 -28.81 -5.78 -14.20
N LEU A 63 -27.94 -6.72 -13.84
CA LEU A 63 -27.13 -6.66 -12.62
C LEU A 63 -26.07 -5.54 -12.66
N GLY A 64 -25.55 -5.21 -13.84
CA GLY A 64 -24.65 -4.08 -14.07
C GLY A 64 -25.35 -2.73 -13.88
N ALA A 65 -26.52 -2.55 -14.50
CA ALA A 65 -27.34 -1.35 -14.37
C ALA A 65 -27.80 -1.13 -12.92
N ALA A 66 -28.25 -2.18 -12.23
CA ALA A 66 -28.63 -2.10 -10.82
C ALA A 66 -27.45 -1.71 -9.91
N LYS A 67 -26.23 -2.18 -10.22
CA LYS A 67 -25.01 -1.76 -9.50
C LYS A 67 -24.62 -0.32 -9.78
N GLN A 68 -24.75 0.16 -11.01
CA GLN A 68 -24.50 1.58 -11.34
C GLN A 68 -25.52 2.49 -10.66
N ALA A 69 -26.82 2.16 -10.70
CA ALA A 69 -27.85 2.91 -9.99
C ALA A 69 -27.60 2.96 -8.47
N SER A 70 -27.21 1.82 -7.87
CA SER A 70 -26.85 1.75 -6.45
C SER A 70 -25.55 2.48 -6.09
N ALA A 71 -24.62 2.64 -7.04
CA ALA A 71 -23.40 3.42 -6.86
C ALA A 71 -23.63 4.94 -7.03
N MET A 72 -24.74 5.32 -7.68
CA MET A 72 -25.14 6.72 -7.91
C MET A 72 -26.27 7.20 -6.98
N GLY A 73 -26.74 6.37 -6.05
CA GLY A 73 -27.71 6.75 -5.01
C GLY A 73 -29.15 7.02 -5.49
N LEU A 74 -29.52 6.56 -6.70
CA LEU A 74 -30.84 6.84 -7.30
C LEU A 74 -31.95 5.91 -6.81
N HIS A 75 -33.18 6.44 -6.72
CA HIS A 75 -34.36 5.64 -6.37
C HIS A 75 -34.84 4.78 -7.55
N ALA A 76 -35.48 3.65 -7.24
CA ALA A 76 -35.84 2.64 -8.25
C ALA A 76 -36.84 3.11 -9.33
N ALA A 77 -37.62 4.17 -9.08
CA ALA A 77 -38.54 4.74 -10.06
C ALA A 77 -37.79 5.46 -11.21
N ASP A 78 -36.68 6.14 -10.90
CA ASP A 78 -35.92 6.93 -11.87
C ASP A 78 -35.16 6.03 -12.86
N ALA A 79 -34.75 4.84 -12.41
CA ALA A 79 -34.07 3.84 -13.24
C ALA A 79 -34.94 3.31 -14.39
N LEU A 80 -36.26 3.15 -14.19
CA LEU A 80 -37.19 2.80 -15.28
C LEU A 80 -37.40 3.97 -16.26
N SER A 81 -37.33 5.21 -15.78
CA SER A 81 -37.49 6.41 -16.62
C SER A 81 -36.34 6.54 -17.64
N LEU A 82 -35.09 6.34 -17.22
CA LEU A 82 -33.94 6.31 -18.13
C LEU A 82 -34.01 5.16 -19.14
N HIS A 83 -34.49 3.98 -18.75
CA HIS A 83 -34.65 2.86 -19.67
C HIS A 83 -35.68 3.15 -20.78
N ASN A 84 -36.81 3.76 -20.42
CA ASN A 84 -37.83 4.16 -21.40
C ASN A 84 -37.31 5.27 -22.33
N ALA A 85 -36.60 6.27 -21.79
CA ALA A 85 -36.01 7.35 -22.60
C ALA A 85 -35.04 6.83 -23.68
N ALA A 86 -34.26 5.78 -23.37
CA ALA A 86 -33.36 5.14 -24.34
C ALA A 86 -34.10 4.36 -25.45
N GLN A 87 -35.34 3.89 -25.22
CA GLN A 87 -36.13 3.19 -26.23
C GLN A 87 -36.82 4.16 -27.21
N PHE A 88 -37.22 5.35 -26.77
CA PHE A 88 -37.97 6.31 -27.61
C PHE A 88 -37.13 6.97 -28.72
N ALA A 89 -35.80 6.92 -28.67
CA ALA A 89 -34.93 7.52 -29.68
C ALA A 89 -34.85 6.75 -31.03
N ASN A 90 -35.48 5.56 -31.14
CA ASN A 90 -35.28 4.64 -32.28
C ASN A 90 -36.57 4.28 -33.07
N MET A 91 -37.61 5.12 -33.05
CA MET A 91 -38.85 4.88 -33.82
C MET A 91 -39.23 6.03 -34.78
N THR A 92 -38.53 6.13 -35.91
CA THR A 92 -38.99 6.95 -37.05
C THR A 92 -38.64 6.34 -38.41
N THR A 93 -39.31 5.25 -38.82
CA THR A 93 -39.80 5.03 -40.20
C THR A 93 -40.56 3.69 -40.33
N GLN A 94 -41.86 3.76 -40.64
CA GLN A 94 -42.64 2.63 -41.20
C GLN A 94 -43.05 2.98 -42.62
N TYR A 95 -42.85 2.07 -43.59
CA TYR A 95 -43.93 1.38 -44.34
C TYR A 95 -43.36 0.50 -45.48
N LYS A 96 -44.09 -0.59 -45.79
CA LYS A 96 -43.96 -1.54 -46.93
C LYS A 96 -45.39 -1.71 -47.52
N PRO A 97 -45.64 -2.17 -48.78
CA PRO A 97 -45.07 -3.37 -49.45
C PRO A 97 -44.63 -3.06 -50.92
N ALA A 98 -44.61 -3.92 -51.97
CA ALA A 98 -45.10 -5.30 -52.18
C ALA A 98 -44.45 -6.07 -53.37
N MET A 99 -44.76 -7.37 -53.43
CA MET A 99 -44.94 -8.27 -54.60
C MET A 99 -43.80 -8.72 -55.56
N MET A 100 -43.78 -10.07 -55.71
CA MET A 100 -43.57 -10.90 -56.92
C MET A 100 -42.17 -11.26 -57.48
N LYS A 101 -41.79 -12.52 -57.19
CA LYS A 101 -41.17 -13.59 -58.04
C LYS A 101 -40.55 -13.21 -59.41
N ARG A 102 -39.31 -13.66 -59.68
CA ARG A 102 -38.97 -14.92 -60.40
C ARG A 102 -37.45 -15.18 -60.55
N ASP A 103 -37.11 -16.46 -60.52
CA ASP A 103 -36.09 -17.23 -61.26
C ASP A 103 -34.59 -16.79 -61.32
N ALA A 104 -33.70 -17.81 -61.27
CA ALA A 104 -32.26 -17.78 -61.61
C ALA A 104 -32.03 -18.56 -62.94
N PRO A 105 -30.82 -18.74 -63.53
CA PRO A 105 -29.42 -18.37 -63.16
C PRO A 105 -28.71 -17.67 -64.39
N PRO A 106 -27.38 -17.77 -64.70
CA PRO A 106 -26.17 -18.19 -63.97
C PRO A 106 -25.02 -17.13 -64.00
N ALA A 107 -23.79 -17.56 -63.69
CA ALA A 107 -22.59 -16.76 -63.36
C ALA A 107 -21.90 -16.00 -64.52
N ASP A 108 -21.20 -14.90 -64.17
CA ASP A 108 -19.83 -14.59 -64.64
C ASP A 108 -19.12 -13.60 -63.67
N PRO A 109 -17.77 -13.55 -63.58
CA PRO A 109 -17.06 -12.79 -62.54
C PRO A 109 -16.57 -11.40 -62.99
N LYS A 110 -16.05 -10.64 -62.01
CA LYS A 110 -15.42 -9.30 -62.06
C LYS A 110 -16.35 -8.11 -61.74
N ASN A 111 -16.39 -7.75 -60.45
CA ASN A 111 -16.19 -6.35 -60.09
C ASN A 111 -15.68 -6.18 -58.65
N LYS A 112 -14.53 -5.52 -58.48
CA LYS A 112 -13.95 -5.22 -57.16
C LYS A 112 -14.77 -4.09 -56.51
N LYS A 113 -15.60 -4.41 -55.52
CA LYS A 113 -16.19 -3.36 -54.66
C LYS A 113 -15.09 -2.74 -53.78
N PRO A 114 -15.04 -1.40 -53.61
CA PRO A 114 -14.09 -0.78 -52.70
C PRO A 114 -14.39 -1.22 -51.25
N ARG A 115 -13.34 -1.31 -50.43
CA ARG A 115 -13.51 -1.46 -48.97
C ARG A 115 -14.40 -0.31 -48.46
N LYS A 116 -15.40 -0.64 -47.65
CA LYS A 116 -16.10 0.37 -46.84
C LYS A 116 -15.05 1.17 -46.07
N ALA A 117 -15.13 2.50 -46.16
CA ALA A 117 -14.30 3.37 -45.33
C ALA A 117 -14.49 3.03 -43.85
N LEU A 118 -13.43 3.20 -43.07
CA LEU A 118 -13.54 3.24 -41.61
C LEU A 118 -14.45 4.41 -41.18
N PRO A 119 -14.93 4.42 -39.92
CA PRO A 119 -15.59 5.59 -39.34
C PRO A 119 -14.74 6.86 -39.53
N PRO A 120 -15.35 8.07 -39.52
CA PRO A 120 -14.62 9.31 -39.73
C PRO A 120 -13.44 9.41 -38.76
N ALA A 121 -12.27 9.74 -39.29
CA ALA A 121 -11.05 9.81 -38.52
C ALA A 121 -11.21 10.80 -37.35
N SER A 122 -10.91 10.31 -36.15
CA SER A 122 -10.63 11.16 -35.00
C SER A 122 -9.57 12.20 -35.38
N ASN A 123 -9.64 13.40 -34.81
CA ASN A 123 -8.66 14.44 -35.11
C ASN A 123 -7.23 13.92 -34.75
N PRO A 124 -6.30 13.80 -35.71
CA PRO A 124 -4.99 13.19 -35.46
C PRO A 124 -4.13 13.93 -34.41
N ALA A 125 -4.45 15.20 -34.13
CA ALA A 125 -3.82 15.96 -33.05
C ALA A 125 -4.32 15.52 -31.66
N LEU A 126 -5.62 15.22 -31.52
CA LEU A 126 -6.22 14.70 -30.28
C LEU A 126 -5.71 13.28 -29.99
N GLU A 127 -5.74 12.38 -30.97
CA GLU A 127 -5.17 11.02 -30.78
C GLU A 127 -3.70 11.04 -30.39
N ARG A 128 -2.91 11.96 -30.95
CA ARG A 128 -1.50 12.13 -30.59
C ARG A 128 -1.34 12.63 -29.16
N HIS A 129 -2.14 13.60 -28.74
CA HIS A 129 -2.12 14.14 -27.38
C HIS A 129 -2.49 13.07 -26.34
N ASP A 130 -3.58 12.33 -26.58
CA ASP A 130 -4.05 11.28 -25.69
C ASP A 130 -3.01 10.15 -25.58
N MET A 131 -2.44 9.72 -26.71
CA MET A 131 -1.35 8.75 -26.75
C MET A 131 -0.09 9.22 -26.01
N GLN A 132 0.23 10.53 -26.06
CA GLN A 132 1.35 11.10 -25.30
C GLN A 132 1.09 11.13 -23.79
N SER A 133 -0.14 11.40 -23.34
CA SER A 133 -0.53 11.26 -21.92
C SER A 133 -0.45 9.79 -21.48
N TYR A 134 -0.96 8.83 -22.25
CA TYR A 134 -0.82 7.41 -21.92
C TYR A 134 0.64 6.95 -21.87
N LEU A 135 1.50 7.47 -22.75
CA LEU A 135 2.94 7.22 -22.72
C LEU A 135 3.58 7.80 -21.45
N ALA A 136 3.26 9.04 -21.08
CA ALA A 136 3.77 9.69 -19.88
C ALA A 136 3.34 8.94 -18.60
N LYS A 137 2.07 8.54 -18.51
CA LYS A 137 1.55 7.67 -17.44
C LYS A 137 2.25 6.32 -17.38
N ALA A 138 2.52 5.69 -18.52
CA ALA A 138 3.25 4.43 -18.57
C ALA A 138 4.71 4.58 -18.11
N ILE A 139 5.39 5.68 -18.45
CA ILE A 139 6.77 5.90 -18.02
C ILE A 139 6.83 6.31 -16.54
N PHE A 140 6.17 7.39 -16.15
CA PHE A 140 6.27 7.94 -14.79
C PHE A 140 5.47 7.13 -13.77
N GLY A 141 4.24 6.71 -14.11
CA GLY A 141 3.38 5.92 -13.23
C GLY A 141 3.93 4.51 -12.95
N ALA A 142 4.68 3.89 -13.88
CA ALA A 142 5.34 2.61 -13.64
C ALA A 142 6.84 2.73 -13.26
N GLY A 143 7.37 3.96 -13.14
CA GLY A 143 8.75 4.21 -12.71
C GLY A 143 9.81 3.72 -13.71
N LEU A 144 9.50 3.74 -15.01
CA LEU A 144 10.40 3.28 -16.06
C LEU A 144 11.49 4.33 -16.39
N PRO A 145 12.67 3.90 -16.87
CA PRO A 145 13.67 4.81 -17.42
C PRO A 145 13.09 5.62 -18.59
N VAL A 146 13.27 6.95 -18.55
CA VAL A 146 12.83 7.89 -19.61
C VAL A 146 13.39 7.48 -20.98
N SER A 147 14.65 7.04 -21.02
CA SER A 147 15.35 6.61 -22.25
C SER A 147 14.68 5.46 -23.01
N VAL A 148 13.70 4.76 -22.42
CA VAL A 148 12.93 3.69 -23.08
C VAL A 148 12.19 4.21 -24.31
N ILE A 149 11.69 5.45 -24.31
CA ILE A 149 10.85 5.94 -25.42
C ILE A 149 11.59 6.02 -26.76
N ASP A 150 12.90 6.29 -26.70
CA ASP A 150 13.78 6.40 -27.87
C ASP A 150 14.53 5.09 -28.16
N HIS A 151 14.34 4.04 -27.35
CA HIS A 151 14.96 2.74 -27.60
C HIS A 151 14.39 2.08 -28.87
N PRO A 152 15.22 1.57 -29.81
CA PRO A 152 14.74 1.05 -31.09
C PRO A 152 13.67 -0.04 -30.99
N CYS A 153 13.79 -0.97 -30.02
CA CYS A 153 12.79 -2.03 -29.83
C CYS A 153 11.45 -1.50 -29.31
N PHE A 154 11.47 -0.47 -28.45
CA PHE A 154 10.24 0.15 -27.94
C PHE A 154 9.55 0.97 -29.05
N THR A 155 10.32 1.78 -29.79
CA THR A 155 9.81 2.48 -30.98
C THR A 155 9.27 1.50 -32.03
N GLY A 156 9.92 0.34 -32.23
CA GLY A 156 9.44 -0.72 -33.11
C GLY A 156 8.11 -1.34 -32.66
N LEU A 157 7.97 -1.63 -31.36
CA LEU A 157 6.72 -2.11 -30.77
C LEU A 157 5.59 -1.09 -30.93
N MET A 158 5.84 0.17 -30.58
CA MET A 158 4.85 1.24 -30.70
C MET A 158 4.42 1.46 -32.15
N LYS A 159 5.35 1.45 -33.11
CA LYS A 159 5.03 1.50 -34.56
C LYS A 159 4.29 0.27 -35.05
N ARG A 160 4.48 -0.91 -34.44
CA ARG A 160 3.72 -2.13 -34.78
C ARG A 160 2.28 -2.08 -34.31
N MET A 161 2.00 -1.38 -33.22
CA MET A 161 0.65 -1.12 -32.70
C MET A 161 -0.03 0.05 -33.42
N TYR A 162 0.71 1.16 -33.61
CA TYR A 162 0.25 2.38 -34.28
C TYR A 162 1.31 2.85 -35.29
N PRO A 163 1.16 2.56 -36.60
CA PRO A 163 2.19 2.84 -37.61
C PRO A 163 2.59 4.32 -37.77
N LEU A 164 1.75 5.26 -37.32
CA LEU A 164 2.04 6.70 -37.33
C LEU A 164 2.71 7.19 -36.04
N TYR A 165 3.10 6.28 -35.13
CA TYR A 165 3.80 6.63 -33.89
C TYR A 165 5.13 7.34 -34.17
N GLN A 166 5.29 8.49 -33.51
CA GLN A 166 6.53 9.24 -33.40
C GLN A 166 6.82 9.41 -31.91
N SER A 167 8.05 9.13 -31.48
CA SER A 167 8.48 9.44 -30.11
C SER A 167 8.35 10.95 -29.87
N PRO A 168 7.86 11.41 -28.72
CA PRO A 168 7.95 12.82 -28.34
C PRO A 168 9.40 13.26 -28.10
N GLY A 169 10.32 12.32 -27.89
CA GLY A 169 11.70 12.55 -27.50
C GLY A 169 11.83 12.90 -26.01
N ASN A 170 12.97 12.55 -25.41
CA ASN A 170 13.17 12.67 -23.96
C ASN A 170 12.90 14.08 -23.41
N ALA A 171 13.29 15.14 -24.13
CA ALA A 171 13.11 16.51 -23.68
C ALA A 171 11.64 16.94 -23.52
N VAL A 172 10.75 16.52 -24.44
CA VAL A 172 9.30 16.82 -24.34
C VAL A 172 8.66 15.95 -23.27
N LEU A 173 9.15 14.71 -23.09
CA LEU A 173 8.69 13.81 -22.04
C LEU A 173 9.02 14.33 -20.64
N THR A 174 10.26 14.78 -20.39
CA THR A 174 10.70 15.26 -19.06
C THR A 174 10.32 16.71 -18.75
N THR A 175 9.79 17.46 -19.71
CA THR A 175 9.24 18.80 -19.49
C THR A 175 7.72 18.78 -19.63
N THR A 176 7.18 19.11 -20.80
CA THR A 176 5.75 19.32 -21.02
C THR A 176 4.86 18.15 -20.58
N LEU A 177 5.24 16.91 -20.92
CA LEU A 177 4.40 15.75 -20.56
C LEU A 177 4.48 15.43 -19.05
N LEU A 178 5.67 15.56 -18.46
CA LEU A 178 5.84 15.40 -17.01
C LEU A 178 5.08 16.46 -16.22
N ASP A 179 5.19 17.74 -16.61
CA ASP A 179 4.48 18.84 -15.95
C ASP A 179 2.96 18.66 -16.09
N ASN A 180 2.46 18.24 -17.26
CA ASN A 180 1.03 17.95 -17.45
C ASN A 180 0.53 16.83 -16.50
N GLU A 181 1.25 15.71 -16.41
CA GLU A 181 0.86 14.60 -15.52
C GLU A 181 1.01 14.95 -14.03
N PHE A 182 2.05 15.70 -13.67
CA PHE A 182 2.25 16.23 -12.33
C PHE A 182 1.13 17.20 -11.92
N HIS A 183 0.76 18.14 -12.79
CA HIS A 183 -0.33 19.08 -12.52
C HIS A 183 -1.68 18.38 -12.45
N ALA A 184 -1.97 17.43 -13.35
CA ALA A 184 -3.21 16.64 -13.28
C ALA A 184 -3.31 15.86 -11.95
N MET A 185 -2.24 15.17 -11.56
CA MET A 185 -2.19 14.42 -10.30
C MET A 185 -2.27 15.35 -9.07
N SER A 186 -1.54 16.47 -9.06
CA SER A 186 -1.57 17.43 -7.96
C SER A 186 -2.93 18.10 -7.83
N SER A 187 -3.62 18.40 -8.95
CA SER A 187 -5.00 18.89 -8.94
C SER A 187 -5.97 17.87 -8.35
N GLN A 188 -5.83 16.58 -8.67
CA GLN A 188 -6.64 15.52 -8.07
C GLN A 188 -6.42 15.44 -6.55
N VAL A 189 -5.16 15.33 -6.10
CA VAL A 189 -4.82 15.28 -4.66
C VAL A 189 -5.33 16.52 -3.91
N ARG A 190 -5.25 17.71 -4.52
CA ARG A 190 -5.78 18.96 -3.94
C ARG A 190 -7.31 18.96 -3.88
N ALA A 191 -8.00 18.41 -4.87
CA ALA A 191 -9.45 18.28 -4.86
C ALA A 191 -9.91 17.29 -3.77
N ASP A 192 -9.24 16.13 -3.65
CA ASP A 192 -9.52 15.15 -2.61
C ASP A 192 -9.32 15.76 -1.21
N VAL A 193 -8.22 16.51 -0.99
CA VAL A 193 -7.99 17.27 0.27
C VAL A 193 -9.04 18.36 0.50
N ALA A 194 -9.53 19.03 -0.56
CA ALA A 194 -10.56 20.06 -0.44
C ALA A 194 -11.91 19.50 0.07
N GLU A 195 -12.29 18.28 -0.32
CA GLU A 195 -13.50 17.60 0.15
C GLU A 195 -13.40 17.03 1.58
N THR A 196 -12.20 16.96 2.17
CA THR A 196 -12.02 16.39 3.52
C THR A 196 -12.37 17.36 4.64
N VAL A 197 -13.03 16.85 5.68
CA VAL A 197 -13.43 17.65 6.87
C VAL A 197 -12.21 17.99 7.74
N PHE A 198 -11.29 17.05 7.89
CA PHE A 198 -10.04 17.20 8.62
C PHE A 198 -8.95 16.38 7.92
N LEU A 199 -7.69 16.73 8.21
CA LEU A 199 -6.51 16.15 7.58
C LEU A 199 -5.42 15.89 8.63
N CYS A 200 -4.68 14.80 8.46
CA CYS A 200 -3.38 14.65 9.11
C CYS A 200 -2.26 14.84 8.08
N LEU A 201 -1.27 15.65 8.42
CA LEU A 201 -0.12 15.99 7.58
C LEU A 201 1.12 15.26 8.13
N GLY A 202 1.66 14.32 7.37
CA GLY A 202 2.99 13.78 7.64
C GLY A 202 4.06 14.72 7.05
N VAL A 203 5.04 15.12 7.85
CA VAL A 203 6.20 15.90 7.41
C VAL A 203 7.50 15.14 7.70
N GLU A 204 8.34 14.96 6.68
CA GLU A 204 9.65 14.31 6.82
C GLU A 204 10.71 15.06 6.02
N SER A 205 11.88 15.25 6.61
CA SER A 205 13.03 15.93 6.01
C SER A 205 14.28 15.04 6.00
N TRP A 206 14.94 14.92 4.84
CA TRP A 206 16.19 14.13 4.74
C TRP A 206 17.11 14.58 3.62
N SER A 207 18.35 14.09 3.68
CA SER A 207 19.39 14.28 2.66
C SER A 207 19.87 12.94 2.10
N PHE A 208 19.93 12.83 0.79
CA PHE A 208 20.53 11.72 0.07
C PHE A 208 22.06 11.85 0.05
N ALA A 209 22.77 10.71 0.00
CA ALA A 209 24.23 10.66 -0.12
C ALA A 209 24.79 11.37 -1.38
N SER A 210 23.94 11.65 -2.38
CA SER A 210 24.26 12.44 -3.57
C SER A 210 24.18 13.97 -3.35
N ASN A 211 24.24 14.46 -2.11
CA ASN A 211 24.09 15.88 -1.74
C ASN A 211 22.77 16.52 -2.24
N ARG A 212 21.67 15.76 -2.22
CA ARG A 212 20.32 16.24 -2.53
C ARG A 212 19.51 16.24 -1.25
N SER A 213 18.71 17.27 -0.99
CA SER A 213 17.93 17.39 0.24
C SER A 213 16.48 17.70 -0.08
N VAL A 214 15.55 16.99 0.57
CA VAL A 214 14.11 17.13 0.31
C VAL A 214 13.30 17.22 1.60
N ILE A 215 12.16 17.89 1.50
CA ILE A 215 11.07 17.80 2.46
C ILE A 215 9.90 17.12 1.76
N SER A 216 9.32 16.08 2.36
CA SER A 216 8.11 15.44 1.86
C SER A 216 6.92 15.75 2.75
N TYR A 217 5.78 15.99 2.11
CA TYR A 217 4.49 16.18 2.73
C TYR A 217 3.57 15.06 2.28
N SER A 218 3.15 14.21 3.22
CA SER A 218 2.10 13.21 3.01
C SER A 218 0.81 13.67 3.68
N VAL A 219 -0.33 13.35 3.09
CA VAL A 219 -1.65 13.70 3.62
C VAL A 219 -2.48 12.45 3.81
N HIS A 220 -3.13 12.36 4.97
CA HIS A 220 -3.85 11.18 5.41
C HIS A 220 -5.31 11.56 5.63
N SER A 221 -6.17 11.05 4.75
CA SER A 221 -7.62 11.29 4.80
C SER A 221 -8.41 10.07 4.31
N PRO A 222 -8.71 9.16 5.24
CA PRO A 222 -8.73 7.69 5.11
C PRO A 222 -7.86 6.99 4.04
N THR A 223 -7.66 7.57 2.87
CA THR A 223 -6.67 7.20 1.87
C THR A 223 -5.42 8.07 2.07
N PRO A 224 -4.20 7.50 2.08
CA PRO A 224 -2.96 8.27 2.10
C PRO A 224 -2.63 8.79 0.69
N ALA A 225 -2.04 9.99 0.59
CA ALA A 225 -1.48 10.52 -0.64
C ALA A 225 -0.20 11.31 -0.36
N VAL A 226 0.66 11.46 -1.37
CA VAL A 226 1.78 12.42 -1.31
C VAL A 226 1.26 13.76 -1.78
N TYR A 227 1.34 14.79 -0.93
CA TYR A 227 0.87 16.15 -1.22
C TYR A 227 1.93 17.02 -1.88
N ALA A 228 3.19 16.89 -1.45
CA ALA A 228 4.34 17.55 -2.07
C ALA A 228 5.65 16.80 -1.78
N ILE A 229 6.62 16.97 -2.69
CA ILE A 229 8.04 16.63 -2.48
C ILE A 229 8.82 17.86 -2.91
N GLU A 230 9.42 18.55 -1.97
CA GLU A 230 10.09 19.82 -2.17
C GLU A 230 11.61 19.63 -2.11
N ASN A 231 12.29 19.92 -3.21
CA ASN A 231 13.75 19.97 -3.27
C ASN A 231 14.25 21.26 -2.61
N THR A 232 14.94 21.13 -1.47
CA THR A 232 15.51 22.28 -0.74
C THR A 232 16.86 22.74 -1.31
N ARG A 233 17.40 22.04 -2.32
CA ARG A 233 18.69 22.32 -2.96
C ARG A 233 19.81 22.39 -1.92
N GLU A 234 20.60 23.47 -1.92
CA GLU A 234 21.66 23.72 -0.94
C GLU A 234 21.15 24.25 0.41
N ALA A 235 19.85 24.54 0.55
CA ALA A 235 19.31 25.09 1.80
C ALA A 235 19.30 24.02 2.91
N PRO A 236 19.97 24.27 4.05
CA PRO A 236 20.06 23.31 5.15
C PRO A 236 18.71 23.19 5.87
N HIS A 237 18.41 21.98 6.36
CA HIS A 237 17.20 21.67 7.14
C HIS A 237 17.27 22.20 8.57
N VAL A 238 17.43 23.52 8.72
CA VAL A 238 17.43 24.23 10.00
C VAL A 238 16.01 24.47 10.51
N PRO A 239 15.78 24.59 11.84
CA PRO A 239 14.44 24.64 12.42
C PRO A 239 13.51 25.70 11.83
N MET A 240 14.02 26.92 11.60
CA MET A 240 13.22 28.02 11.05
C MET A 240 12.76 27.78 9.62
N MET A 241 13.61 27.18 8.77
CA MET A 241 13.24 26.86 7.38
C MET A 241 12.17 25.75 7.36
N LEU A 242 12.36 24.70 8.15
CA LEU A 242 11.36 23.63 8.30
C LEU A 242 10.01 24.18 8.80
N PHE A 243 10.04 25.08 9.78
CA PHE A 243 8.85 25.78 10.28
C PHE A 243 8.18 26.62 9.19
N GLU A 244 8.92 27.42 8.43
CA GLU A 244 8.38 28.28 7.35
C GLU A 244 7.72 27.45 6.23
N HIS A 245 8.33 26.34 5.82
CA HIS A 245 7.77 25.43 4.81
C HIS A 245 6.53 24.67 5.33
N MET A 246 6.55 24.21 6.59
CA MET A 246 5.37 23.62 7.24
C MET A 246 4.22 24.63 7.34
N GLU A 247 4.50 25.85 7.78
CA GLU A 247 3.52 26.94 7.86
C GLU A 247 2.92 27.28 6.48
N ALA A 248 3.75 27.42 5.45
CA ALA A 248 3.28 27.66 4.09
C ALA A 248 2.34 26.54 3.61
N THR A 249 2.68 25.28 3.89
CA THR A 249 1.86 24.11 3.55
C THR A 249 0.53 24.08 4.30
N ILE A 250 0.54 24.35 5.62
CA ILE A 250 -0.67 24.40 6.45
C ILE A 250 -1.60 25.54 5.98
N ASN A 251 -1.05 26.70 5.66
CA ASN A 251 -1.81 27.82 5.12
C ASN A 251 -2.41 27.52 3.73
N ALA A 252 -1.69 26.80 2.88
CA ALA A 252 -2.18 26.38 1.55
C ALA A 252 -3.28 25.30 1.60
N ILE A 253 -3.29 24.46 2.63
CA ILE A 253 -4.34 23.46 2.89
C ILE A 253 -5.55 24.07 3.62
N GLY A 254 -5.28 24.98 4.56
CA GLY A 254 -6.24 25.58 5.48
C GLY A 254 -6.00 25.15 6.93
N ILE A 255 -5.71 26.12 7.80
CA ILE A 255 -5.33 25.92 9.21
C ILE A 255 -6.38 25.10 9.99
N GLU A 256 -7.67 25.30 9.71
CA GLU A 256 -8.79 24.60 10.36
C GLU A 256 -8.94 23.14 9.89
N LYS A 257 -8.46 22.80 8.69
CA LYS A 257 -8.49 21.43 8.15
C LYS A 257 -7.36 20.58 8.73
N VAL A 258 -6.17 21.14 8.90
CA VAL A 258 -5.03 20.40 9.45
C VAL A 258 -5.29 20.16 10.94
N ALA A 259 -5.62 18.92 11.29
CA ALA A 259 -5.95 18.52 12.65
C ALA A 259 -4.75 17.99 13.43
N THR A 260 -3.76 17.44 12.72
CA THR A 260 -2.61 16.73 13.30
C THR A 260 -1.42 16.77 12.34
N ILE A 261 -0.23 16.86 12.91
CA ILE A 261 1.04 16.74 12.19
C ILE A 261 1.80 15.56 12.76
N VAL A 262 2.33 14.68 11.90
CA VAL A 262 3.24 13.61 12.31
C VAL A 262 4.60 13.91 11.69
N ALA A 263 5.61 14.13 12.52
CA ALA A 263 6.90 14.66 12.08
C ALA A 263 8.06 13.69 12.36
N ASP A 264 9.12 13.76 11.57
CA ASP A 264 10.35 13.01 11.86
C ASP A 264 10.97 13.43 13.21
N ILE A 265 11.78 12.53 13.79
CA ILE A 265 12.29 12.71 15.15
C ILE A 265 13.65 13.45 15.23
N SER A 266 14.11 14.05 14.13
CA SER A 266 15.37 14.79 14.09
C SER A 266 15.33 16.01 15.02
N VAL A 267 16.50 16.47 15.46
CA VAL A 267 16.61 17.60 16.40
C VAL A 267 16.01 18.87 15.80
N ASN A 268 16.26 19.12 14.51
CA ASN A 268 15.79 20.33 13.85
C ASN A 268 14.28 20.28 13.57
N MET A 269 13.73 19.11 13.18
CA MET A 269 12.29 18.93 12.99
C MET A 269 11.52 19.09 14.31
N LYS A 270 12.04 18.54 15.42
CA LYS A 270 11.47 18.75 16.76
C LYS A 270 11.42 20.22 17.14
N GLN A 271 12.52 20.95 16.99
CA GLN A 271 12.56 22.39 17.26
C GLN A 271 11.59 23.19 16.37
N ALA A 272 11.46 22.81 15.09
CA ALA A 272 10.48 23.42 14.19
C ALA A 272 9.03 23.14 14.64
N CYS A 273 8.76 21.91 15.09
CA CYS A 273 7.48 21.50 15.66
C CYS A 273 7.15 22.24 16.96
N ASP A 274 8.11 22.46 17.85
CA ASP A 274 7.91 23.22 19.09
C ASP A 274 7.45 24.66 18.80
N VAL A 275 8.09 25.33 17.82
CA VAL A 275 7.69 26.67 17.35
C VAL A 275 6.30 26.63 16.70
N LEU A 276 6.01 25.60 15.92
CA LEU A 276 4.72 25.41 15.25
C LEU A 276 3.57 25.18 16.25
N GLN A 277 3.79 24.36 17.28
CA GLN A 277 2.83 24.07 18.35
C GLN A 277 2.52 25.32 19.20
N ALA A 278 3.52 26.17 19.42
CA ALA A 278 3.35 27.45 20.11
C ALA A 278 2.53 28.47 19.28
N LYS A 279 2.62 28.43 17.95
CA LYS A 279 1.85 29.29 17.05
C LYS A 279 0.42 28.78 16.81
N PHE A 280 0.26 27.47 16.65
CA PHE A 280 -1.00 26.81 16.32
C PHE A 280 -1.40 25.83 17.43
N THR A 281 -1.95 26.37 18.52
CA THR A 281 -2.26 25.63 19.75
C THR A 281 -3.36 24.57 19.61
N HIS A 282 -4.12 24.59 18.50
CA HIS A 282 -5.14 23.59 18.16
C HIS A 282 -4.58 22.34 17.48
N LEU A 283 -3.36 22.40 16.94
CA LEU A 283 -2.71 21.26 16.31
C LEU A 283 -2.30 20.23 17.37
N THR A 284 -2.48 18.95 17.04
CA THR A 284 -1.77 17.86 17.71
C THR A 284 -0.51 17.56 16.92
N ILE A 285 0.67 17.66 17.52
CA ILE A 285 1.91 17.20 16.88
C ILE A 285 2.35 15.87 17.51
N LEU A 286 2.66 14.88 16.65
CA LEU A 286 3.09 13.55 17.04
C LEU A 286 4.47 13.24 16.46
N PRO A 287 5.36 12.55 17.20
CA PRO A 287 6.57 11.98 16.62
C PRO A 287 6.24 10.77 15.74
N SER A 288 6.99 10.61 14.66
CA SER A 288 6.97 9.42 13.82
C SER A 288 7.34 8.17 14.63
N CYS A 289 6.37 7.27 14.83
CA CYS A 289 6.59 6.02 15.53
C CYS A 289 7.52 5.09 14.74
N ALA A 290 7.45 5.13 13.40
CA ALA A 290 8.36 4.42 12.51
C ALA A 290 9.83 4.79 12.80
N HIS A 291 10.19 6.07 12.72
CA HIS A 291 11.55 6.53 13.01
C HIS A 291 11.97 6.30 14.48
N ALA A 292 11.03 6.41 15.43
CA ALA A 292 11.31 6.13 16.84
C ALA A 292 11.58 4.64 17.10
N MET A 293 10.84 3.73 16.45
CA MET A 293 11.11 2.29 16.49
C MET A 293 12.40 1.92 15.78
N GLU A 294 12.71 2.55 14.64
CA GLU A 294 13.98 2.34 13.94
C GLU A 294 15.16 2.73 14.84
N ALA A 295 15.11 3.91 15.47
CA ALA A 295 16.13 4.36 16.42
C ALA A 295 16.22 3.46 17.67
N LEU A 296 15.09 2.97 18.19
CA LEU A 296 15.02 2.03 19.31
C LEU A 296 15.71 0.71 18.95
N VAL A 297 15.35 0.09 17.82
CA VAL A 297 15.92 -1.18 17.36
C VAL A 297 17.41 -1.00 17.05
N ALA A 298 17.82 0.11 16.43
CA ALA A 298 19.23 0.44 16.22
C ALA A 298 20.03 0.46 17.54
N GLU A 299 19.52 1.14 18.57
CA GLU A 299 20.18 1.19 19.88
C GLU A 299 20.21 -0.20 20.56
N VAL A 300 19.14 -1.00 20.44
CA VAL A 300 19.11 -2.39 20.94
C VAL A 300 20.15 -3.26 20.23
N LEU A 301 20.26 -3.21 18.90
CA LEU A 301 21.24 -3.99 18.13
C LEU A 301 22.69 -3.50 18.37
N SER A 302 22.87 -2.23 18.74
CA SER A 302 24.17 -1.69 19.11
C SER A 302 24.74 -2.25 20.43
N LEU A 303 23.90 -2.90 21.27
CA LEU A 303 24.30 -3.38 22.58
C LEU A 303 25.48 -4.39 22.50
N PRO A 304 26.53 -4.25 23.32
CA PRO A 304 27.73 -5.08 23.25
C PRO A 304 27.48 -6.59 23.30
N THR A 305 26.42 -7.02 23.99
CA THR A 305 26.00 -8.43 24.11
C THR A 305 25.65 -9.06 22.76
N PHE A 306 25.10 -8.30 21.81
CA PHE A 306 24.68 -8.83 20.50
C PHE A 306 25.75 -8.65 19.42
N GLN A 307 26.66 -7.69 19.58
CA GLN A 307 27.69 -7.34 18.59
C GLN A 307 28.53 -8.53 18.07
N PRO A 308 29.00 -9.49 18.89
CA PRO A 308 29.76 -10.65 18.38
C PRO A 308 28.94 -11.53 17.41
N LEU A 309 27.66 -11.73 17.71
CA LEU A 309 26.73 -12.55 16.91
C LEU A 309 26.37 -11.84 15.61
N LEU A 310 26.05 -10.54 15.69
CA LEU A 310 25.71 -9.71 14.54
C LEU A 310 26.87 -9.61 13.54
N ARG A 311 28.11 -9.50 14.03
CA ARG A 311 29.31 -9.51 13.19
C ARG A 311 29.48 -10.81 12.42
N VAL A 312 29.38 -11.97 13.09
CA VAL A 312 29.49 -13.28 12.42
C VAL A 312 28.44 -13.41 11.31
N CYS A 313 27.17 -13.10 11.61
CA CYS A 313 26.10 -13.17 10.61
C CYS A 313 26.36 -12.24 9.41
N SER A 314 26.75 -11.00 9.67
CA SER A 314 27.01 -9.98 8.64
C SER A 314 28.22 -10.35 7.76
N THR A 315 29.31 -10.85 8.36
CA THR A 315 30.51 -11.31 7.64
C THR A 315 30.17 -12.49 6.73
N VAL A 316 29.45 -13.50 7.24
CA VAL A 316 29.08 -14.69 6.47
C VAL A 316 28.13 -14.34 5.31
N ALA A 317 27.09 -13.54 5.57
CA ALA A 317 26.17 -13.09 4.53
C ALA A 317 26.91 -12.30 3.44
N THR A 318 27.71 -11.31 3.83
CA THR A 318 28.48 -10.47 2.88
C THR A 318 29.49 -11.28 2.07
N PHE A 319 30.19 -12.23 2.71
CA PHE A 319 31.14 -13.11 2.03
C PHE A 319 30.44 -13.96 0.97
N ILE A 320 29.31 -14.58 1.31
CA ILE A 320 28.58 -15.44 0.38
C ILE A 320 27.93 -14.66 -0.75
N THR A 321 27.30 -13.51 -0.47
CA THR A 321 26.63 -12.73 -1.52
C THR A 321 27.60 -12.04 -2.48
N SER A 322 28.78 -11.63 -2.00
CA SER A 322 29.76 -10.87 -2.79
C SER A 322 30.70 -11.76 -3.62
N ASN A 323 30.91 -13.02 -3.23
CA ASN A 323 31.86 -13.91 -3.90
C ASN A 323 31.15 -14.98 -4.76
N HIS A 324 31.56 -15.10 -6.02
CA HIS A 324 30.92 -16.02 -6.97
C HIS A 324 30.92 -17.48 -6.49
N VAL A 325 32.06 -18.01 -6.03
CA VAL A 325 32.20 -19.43 -5.66
C VAL A 325 31.34 -19.81 -4.45
N PRO A 326 31.43 -19.12 -3.28
CA PRO A 326 30.54 -19.39 -2.15
C PRO A 326 29.06 -19.25 -2.51
N ARG A 327 28.68 -18.23 -3.31
CA ARG A 327 27.29 -18.04 -3.77
C ARG A 327 26.80 -19.19 -4.63
N ALA A 328 27.62 -19.67 -5.56
CA ALA A 328 27.28 -20.80 -6.43
C ALA A 328 27.12 -22.09 -5.63
N SER A 329 28.02 -22.36 -4.68
CA SER A 329 27.93 -23.52 -3.79
C SER A 329 26.69 -23.47 -2.89
N PHE A 330 26.39 -22.31 -2.29
CA PHE A 330 25.18 -22.09 -1.49
C PHE A 330 23.89 -22.34 -2.32
N THR A 331 23.82 -21.78 -3.53
CA THR A 331 22.70 -21.99 -4.47
C THR A 331 22.55 -23.46 -4.89
N ARG A 332 23.67 -24.16 -5.15
CA ARG A 332 23.66 -25.59 -5.46
C ARG A 332 23.09 -26.39 -4.30
N VAL A 333 23.64 -26.25 -3.09
CA VAL A 333 23.17 -26.98 -1.91
C VAL A 333 21.69 -26.68 -1.62
N ALA A 334 21.25 -25.42 -1.74
CA ALA A 334 19.84 -25.07 -1.61
C ALA A 334 18.93 -25.79 -2.63
N SER A 335 19.41 -25.94 -3.87
CA SER A 335 18.69 -26.64 -4.95
C SER A 335 18.67 -28.16 -4.74
N ASP A 336 19.79 -28.74 -4.30
CA ASP A 336 19.93 -30.15 -3.95
C ASP A 336 19.04 -30.52 -2.74
N MET A 337 18.83 -29.58 -1.82
CA MET A 337 17.89 -29.67 -0.69
C MET A 337 16.43 -29.36 -1.06
N HIS A 338 16.14 -29.00 -2.31
CA HIS A 338 14.81 -28.64 -2.81
C HIS A 338 14.13 -27.50 -2.02
N LEU A 339 14.87 -26.46 -1.67
CA LEU A 339 14.32 -25.27 -1.01
C LEU A 339 13.57 -24.37 -2.01
N ASP A 340 12.27 -24.17 -1.80
CA ASP A 340 11.43 -23.29 -2.65
C ASP A 340 11.83 -21.81 -2.60
N SER A 341 12.52 -21.39 -1.55
CA SER A 341 13.02 -20.04 -1.34
C SER A 341 14.37 -20.10 -0.62
N PHE A 342 15.41 -19.56 -1.24
CA PHE A 342 16.75 -19.51 -0.68
C PHE A 342 17.47 -18.21 -1.03
N GLY A 343 18.40 -17.81 -0.16
CA GLY A 343 19.21 -16.61 -0.35
C GLY A 343 19.55 -15.97 0.99
N LEU A 344 20.73 -15.36 1.07
CA LEU A 344 21.14 -14.59 2.24
C LEU A 344 20.90 -13.11 2.00
N VAL A 345 20.40 -12.43 3.02
CA VAL A 345 20.22 -10.98 3.02
C VAL A 345 21.50 -10.36 3.56
N THR A 346 22.10 -9.42 2.83
CA THR A 346 23.20 -8.61 3.35
C THR A 346 22.68 -7.63 4.39
N ALA A 347 23.34 -7.53 5.53
CA ALA A 347 23.09 -6.44 6.47
C ALA A 347 23.31 -5.09 5.79
N GLY A 348 22.28 -4.24 5.78
CA GLY A 348 22.36 -2.86 5.31
C GLY A 348 22.69 -1.90 6.44
N SER A 349 22.43 -0.61 6.21
CA SER A 349 22.59 0.45 7.21
C SER A 349 21.42 0.56 8.19
N ASP A 350 20.25 0.04 7.81
CA ASP A 350 19.02 0.07 8.61
C ASP A 350 18.89 -1.16 9.53
N PRO A 351 18.13 -1.07 10.64
CA PRO A 351 17.99 -2.18 11.58
C PRO A 351 17.19 -3.38 11.03
N ALA A 352 16.27 -3.15 10.09
CA ALA A 352 15.42 -4.20 9.54
C ALA A 352 16.21 -5.16 8.64
N SER A 353 17.08 -4.63 7.78
CA SER A 353 17.97 -5.45 6.93
C SER A 353 19.04 -6.20 7.75
N LEU A 354 19.51 -5.65 8.87
CA LEU A 354 20.38 -6.37 9.79
C LEU A 354 19.65 -7.54 10.50
N LEU A 355 18.40 -7.35 10.92
CA LEU A 355 17.56 -8.44 11.43
C LEU A 355 17.27 -9.48 10.33
N ALA A 356 16.94 -9.05 9.12
CA ALA A 356 16.72 -9.93 7.97
C ALA A 356 17.98 -10.75 7.61
N CYS A 357 19.17 -10.13 7.69
CA CYS A 357 20.46 -10.82 7.56
C CYS A 357 20.58 -11.96 8.57
N VAL A 358 20.38 -11.67 9.85
CA VAL A 358 20.44 -12.67 10.94
C VAL A 358 19.42 -13.81 10.73
N TYR A 359 18.18 -13.45 10.40
CA TYR A 359 17.11 -14.42 10.15
C TYR A 359 17.43 -15.31 8.93
N SER A 360 18.02 -14.74 7.87
CA SER A 360 18.44 -15.49 6.69
C SER A 360 19.59 -16.46 6.99
N ILE A 361 20.53 -16.12 7.88
CA ILE A 361 21.60 -17.04 8.30
C ILE A 361 21.02 -18.22 9.09
N GLU A 362 20.10 -17.96 10.03
CA GLU A 362 19.48 -19.01 10.86
C GLU A 362 18.58 -19.95 10.04
N LYS A 363 17.74 -19.38 9.15
CA LYS A 363 16.86 -20.12 8.21
C LYS A 363 17.62 -21.11 7.33
N HIS A 364 18.86 -20.79 6.97
CA HIS A 364 19.70 -21.59 6.07
C HIS A 364 20.79 -22.39 6.79
N ARG A 365 20.70 -22.58 8.12
CA ARG A 365 21.67 -23.34 8.93
C ARG A 365 22.17 -24.64 8.27
N HIS A 366 21.24 -25.46 7.76
CA HIS A 366 21.59 -26.76 7.16
C HIS A 366 22.44 -26.65 5.89
N ILE A 367 22.35 -25.54 5.15
CA ILE A 367 23.25 -25.29 4.01
C ILE A 367 24.69 -25.12 4.50
N PHE A 368 24.90 -24.41 5.62
CA PHE A 368 26.23 -24.28 6.22
C PHE A 368 26.76 -25.60 6.75
N GLU A 369 25.91 -26.44 7.36
CA GLU A 369 26.29 -27.78 7.81
C GLU A 369 26.78 -28.66 6.64
N MET A 370 26.13 -28.59 5.47
CA MET A 370 26.58 -29.26 4.25
C MET A 370 27.87 -28.65 3.69
N LEU A 371 27.95 -27.33 3.52
CA LEU A 371 29.12 -26.62 2.97
C LEU A 371 30.39 -26.76 3.83
N LEU A 372 30.25 -27.04 5.13
CA LEU A 372 31.36 -27.32 6.05
C LEU A 372 31.74 -28.81 6.08
N GLY A 373 30.84 -29.70 5.69
CA GLY A 373 31.12 -31.13 5.50
C GLY A 373 31.71 -31.47 4.13
N GLU A 374 31.53 -30.59 3.14
CA GLU A 374 32.08 -30.70 1.79
C GLU A 374 33.50 -30.08 1.70
N ASP A 375 34.51 -30.90 1.44
CA ASP A 375 35.89 -30.44 1.16
C ASP A 375 36.02 -29.90 -0.29
N LEU A 376 35.23 -28.88 -0.60
CA LEU A 376 35.16 -28.20 -1.91
C LEU A 376 35.67 -26.75 -1.85
N GLY A 377 36.30 -26.35 -0.74
CA GLY A 377 36.86 -25.02 -0.53
C GLY A 377 35.86 -23.86 -0.54
N ALA A 378 34.55 -24.14 -0.46
CA ALA A 378 33.49 -23.15 -0.66
C ALA A 378 33.48 -22.03 0.38
N LEU A 379 34.13 -22.24 1.53
CA LEU A 379 34.19 -21.32 2.67
C LEU A 379 35.64 -20.93 3.05
N ASP A 380 36.64 -21.27 2.22
CA ASP A 380 38.07 -21.07 2.55
C ASP A 380 38.45 -19.62 2.80
N GLY A 381 37.78 -18.69 2.13
CA GLY A 381 37.97 -17.24 2.28
C GLY A 381 37.32 -16.61 3.52
N LEU A 382 36.67 -17.41 4.39
CA LEU A 382 36.25 -16.95 5.72
C LEU A 382 37.39 -17.12 6.72
N ASP A 383 37.45 -16.22 7.72
CA ASP A 383 38.33 -16.37 8.87
C ASP A 383 38.01 -17.67 9.64
N GLU A 384 39.04 -18.36 10.12
CA GLU A 384 38.87 -19.65 10.81
C GLU A 384 37.99 -19.52 12.07
N SER A 385 38.08 -18.39 12.77
CA SER A 385 37.22 -18.09 13.92
C SER A 385 35.74 -17.95 13.57
N VAL A 386 35.41 -17.61 12.32
CA VAL A 386 34.03 -17.56 11.81
C VAL A 386 33.55 -18.97 11.46
N LYS A 387 34.39 -19.79 10.80
CA LYS A 387 34.09 -21.20 10.50
C LYS A 387 33.84 -22.00 11.79
N GLU A 388 34.68 -21.80 12.81
CA GLU A 388 34.52 -22.42 14.12
C GLU A 388 33.16 -22.10 14.76
N LYS A 389 32.63 -20.87 14.61
CA LYS A 389 31.27 -20.54 15.08
C LYS A 389 30.18 -21.28 14.30
N LEU A 390 30.30 -21.37 12.98
CA LEU A 390 29.34 -22.12 12.16
C LEU A 390 29.35 -23.63 12.46
N LEU A 391 30.47 -24.20 12.92
CA LEU A 391 30.56 -25.58 13.42
C LEU A 391 30.02 -25.75 14.86
N THR A 392 29.89 -24.66 15.63
CA THR A 392 29.58 -24.72 17.07
C THR A 392 28.08 -24.73 17.34
N LEU A 393 27.55 -25.89 17.78
CA LEU A 393 26.12 -26.05 18.12
C LEU A 393 25.59 -25.03 19.15
N SER A 394 26.39 -24.64 20.14
CA SER A 394 25.99 -23.65 21.15
C SER A 394 25.90 -22.22 20.60
N TRP A 395 26.60 -21.90 19.52
CA TRP A 395 26.47 -20.61 18.83
C TRP A 395 25.15 -20.55 18.06
N TRP A 396 24.75 -21.61 17.37
CA TRP A 396 23.41 -21.70 16.76
C TRP A 396 22.28 -21.62 17.79
N ALA A 397 22.49 -22.18 19.00
CA ALA A 397 21.52 -22.02 20.10
C ALA A 397 21.42 -20.55 20.58
N GLN A 398 22.54 -19.82 20.66
CA GLN A 398 22.55 -18.38 20.93
C GLN A 398 21.85 -17.59 19.82
N LEU A 399 22.03 -17.98 18.55
CA LEU A 399 21.35 -17.38 17.40
C LEU A 399 19.82 -17.55 17.47
N ALA A 400 19.35 -18.75 17.81
CA ALA A 400 17.94 -19.03 18.02
C ALA A 400 17.35 -18.25 19.21
N GLN A 401 18.10 -18.10 20.32
CA GLN A 401 17.69 -17.29 21.47
C GLN A 401 17.61 -15.80 21.13
N PHE A 402 18.58 -15.27 20.38
CA PHE A 402 18.56 -13.90 19.88
C PHE A 402 17.33 -13.68 18.98
N LYS A 403 17.09 -14.59 18.03
CA LYS A 403 15.91 -14.55 17.14
C LYS A 403 14.61 -14.52 17.93
N ALA A 404 14.45 -15.41 18.91
CA ALA A 404 13.27 -15.51 19.76
C ALA A 404 12.99 -14.22 20.55
N LEU A 405 14.03 -13.60 21.13
CA LEU A 405 13.93 -12.33 21.86
C LEU A 405 13.58 -11.15 20.95
N LEU A 406 14.12 -11.12 19.72
CA LEU A 406 13.93 -10.01 18.79
C LEU A 406 12.70 -10.15 17.88
N SER A 407 12.00 -11.29 17.87
CA SER A 407 10.82 -11.52 17.01
C SER A 407 9.75 -10.41 17.11
N PRO A 408 9.33 -9.96 18.31
CA PRO A 408 8.32 -8.91 18.40
C PRO A 408 8.79 -7.55 17.88
N PHE A 409 10.11 -7.31 17.81
CA PHE A 409 10.66 -6.08 17.22
C PHE A 409 10.51 -6.12 15.69
N VAL A 410 10.70 -7.29 15.07
CA VAL A 410 10.41 -7.50 13.65
C VAL A 410 8.91 -7.32 13.38
N ASP A 411 8.05 -7.90 14.22
CA ASP A 411 6.60 -7.77 14.10
C ASP A 411 6.13 -6.31 14.20
N VAL A 412 6.73 -5.50 15.09
CA VAL A 412 6.45 -4.06 15.21
C VAL A 412 6.98 -3.27 14.00
N LEU A 413 8.18 -3.59 13.48
CA LEU A 413 8.70 -2.93 12.29
C LEU A 413 7.81 -3.19 11.07
N ALA A 414 7.32 -4.42 10.89
CA ALA A 414 6.42 -4.81 9.81
C ALA A 414 5.06 -4.08 9.82
N VAL A 415 4.66 -3.45 10.94
CA VAL A 415 3.47 -2.58 10.98
C VAL A 415 3.65 -1.37 10.05
N PHE A 416 4.87 -0.88 9.86
CA PHE A 416 5.16 0.32 9.06
C PHE A 416 5.30 0.05 7.55
N ASP A 417 5.27 -1.23 7.13
CA ASP A 417 5.26 -1.64 5.72
C ASP A 417 3.85 -1.57 5.10
N ASP A 418 2.81 -1.38 5.90
CA ASP A 418 1.45 -1.08 5.42
C ASP A 418 1.41 0.33 4.78
N ASP A 419 0.57 0.52 3.77
CA ASP A 419 0.36 1.83 3.14
C ASP A 419 -0.24 2.85 4.13
N TYR A 420 -0.94 2.35 5.16
CA TYR A 420 -1.53 3.17 6.20
C TYR A 420 -1.30 2.55 7.61
N PRO A 421 -0.11 2.77 8.21
CA PRO A 421 0.22 2.20 9.51
C PRO A 421 -0.53 2.96 10.61
N SER A 422 -1.68 2.45 11.05
CA SER A 422 -2.51 3.11 12.06
C SER A 422 -1.88 3.14 13.45
N LEU A 423 -2.01 4.27 14.15
CA LEU A 423 -1.44 4.47 15.50
C LEU A 423 -1.94 3.45 16.54
N SER A 424 -3.18 2.96 16.41
CA SER A 424 -3.75 1.92 17.26
C SER A 424 -3.09 0.54 17.05
N THR A 425 -2.81 0.15 15.80
CA THR A 425 -2.12 -1.12 15.48
C THR A 425 -0.67 -1.08 15.93
N PHE A 426 0.02 0.05 15.73
CA PHE A 426 1.36 0.25 16.26
C PHE A 426 1.38 0.07 17.79
N TYR A 427 0.50 0.77 18.52
CA TYR A 427 0.45 0.65 19.98
C TYR A 427 0.13 -0.79 20.42
N HIS A 428 -0.79 -1.48 19.74
CA HIS A 428 -1.06 -2.89 20.04
C HIS A 428 0.20 -3.76 19.88
N ALA A 429 0.89 -3.67 18.75
CA ALA A 429 2.11 -4.43 18.50
C ALA A 429 3.20 -4.09 19.55
N PHE A 430 3.32 -2.83 19.95
CA PHE A 430 4.22 -2.41 21.02
C PHE A 430 3.84 -3.02 22.39
N THR A 431 2.54 -3.11 22.74
CA THR A 431 2.12 -3.78 23.98
C THR A 431 2.47 -5.27 23.98
N LEU A 432 2.37 -5.95 22.83
CA LEU A 432 2.79 -7.36 22.70
C LEU A 432 4.30 -7.52 22.86
N LEU A 433 5.09 -6.64 22.23
CA LEU A 433 6.55 -6.56 22.43
C LEU A 433 6.89 -6.33 23.91
N TRP A 434 6.19 -5.43 24.57
CA TRP A 434 6.44 -5.13 25.98
C TRP A 434 6.10 -6.31 26.90
N THR A 435 4.94 -6.94 26.73
CA THR A 435 4.58 -8.16 27.46
C THR A 435 5.55 -9.31 27.18
N HIS A 436 6.05 -9.45 25.95
CA HIS A 436 7.10 -10.41 25.64
C HIS A 436 8.37 -10.12 26.47
N LEU A 437 8.88 -8.89 26.50
CA LEU A 437 10.06 -8.54 27.30
C LEU A 437 9.87 -8.75 28.81
N GLN A 438 8.63 -8.65 29.31
CA GLN A 438 8.31 -8.93 30.72
C GLN A 438 8.20 -10.43 31.05
N THR A 439 7.93 -11.29 30.05
CA THR A 439 7.68 -12.73 30.23
C THR A 439 8.78 -13.64 29.67
N HIS A 440 9.66 -13.12 28.82
CA HIS A 440 10.76 -13.85 28.22
C HIS A 440 11.80 -14.26 29.30
N PRO A 441 12.23 -15.53 29.36
CA PRO A 441 12.98 -16.07 30.51
C PRO A 441 14.38 -15.48 30.70
N SER A 442 14.93 -14.82 29.69
CA SER A 442 16.21 -14.11 29.78
C SER A 442 16.18 -12.88 28.87
N VAL A 443 16.21 -11.68 29.46
CA VAL A 443 16.29 -10.41 28.73
C VAL A 443 17.46 -9.62 29.34
N PRO A 444 18.44 -9.18 28.54
CA PRO A 444 19.49 -8.29 29.05
C PRO A 444 18.87 -6.98 29.55
N LEU A 445 19.21 -6.55 30.77
CA LEU A 445 18.62 -5.36 31.41
C LEU A 445 18.71 -4.09 30.55
N ASP A 446 19.78 -3.97 29.75
CA ASP A 446 19.96 -2.86 28.81
C ASP A 446 18.91 -2.82 27.69
N VAL A 447 18.37 -3.97 27.25
CA VAL A 447 17.27 -4.00 26.26
C VAL A 447 16.05 -3.31 26.85
N THR A 448 15.61 -3.72 28.05
CA THR A 448 14.46 -3.12 28.74
C THR A 448 14.69 -1.63 29.05
N ARG A 449 15.93 -1.25 29.40
CA ARG A 449 16.33 0.15 29.63
C ARG A 449 16.21 1.00 28.35
N VAL A 450 16.69 0.49 27.22
CA VAL A 450 16.60 1.16 25.91
C VAL A 450 15.14 1.28 25.46
N VAL A 451 14.36 0.20 25.56
CA VAL A 451 12.94 0.19 25.18
C VAL A 451 12.14 1.20 26.01
N ASN A 452 12.32 1.25 27.33
CA ASN A 452 11.69 2.25 28.20
C ASN A 452 12.08 3.69 27.80
N LYS A 453 13.37 3.95 27.60
CA LYS A 453 13.91 5.27 27.22
C LYS A 453 13.22 5.79 25.94
N HIS A 454 13.13 4.97 24.91
CA HIS A 454 12.49 5.35 23.64
C HIS A 454 10.97 5.44 23.77
N TRP A 455 10.33 4.52 24.50
CA TRP A 455 8.89 4.58 24.80
C TRP A 455 8.49 5.91 25.46
N HIS A 456 9.20 6.33 26.50
CA HIS A 456 8.93 7.62 27.16
C HIS A 456 9.12 8.83 26.24
N ALA A 457 9.98 8.74 25.21
CA ALA A 457 10.23 9.81 24.26
C ALA A 457 9.22 9.88 23.10
N MET A 458 8.52 8.77 22.79
CA MET A 458 7.55 8.71 21.69
C MET A 458 6.08 8.59 22.11
N ARG A 459 5.79 8.15 23.35
CA ARG A 459 4.42 7.97 23.83
C ARG A 459 3.63 9.29 23.80
N HIS A 460 2.37 9.21 23.39
CA HIS A 460 1.46 10.35 23.38
C HIS A 460 0.01 9.88 23.67
N PRO A 461 -0.82 10.65 24.40
CA PRO A 461 -2.22 10.30 24.70
C PRO A 461 -3.09 9.91 23.49
N ALA A 462 -2.74 10.43 22.30
CA ALA A 462 -3.37 10.03 21.04
C ALA A 462 -3.23 8.54 20.72
N MET A 463 -2.15 7.86 21.15
CA MET A 463 -1.96 6.41 20.96
C MET A 463 -3.01 5.61 21.75
N TYR A 464 -3.16 5.92 23.03
CA TYR A 464 -4.12 5.29 23.92
C TYR A 464 -5.55 5.58 23.46
N THR A 465 -5.81 6.80 22.97
CA THR A 465 -7.10 7.19 22.41
C THR A 465 -7.40 6.45 21.11
N ALA A 466 -6.43 6.32 20.21
CA ALA A 466 -6.59 5.55 18.97
C ALA A 466 -6.88 4.07 19.28
N TYR A 467 -6.17 3.48 20.23
CA TYR A 467 -6.39 2.10 20.67
C TYR A 467 -7.75 1.90 21.34
N LEU A 468 -8.14 2.80 22.26
CA LEU A 468 -9.45 2.80 22.91
C LEU A 468 -10.60 2.81 21.90
N LEU A 469 -10.46 3.60 20.84
CA LEU A 469 -11.47 3.76 19.79
C LEU A 469 -11.34 2.73 18.66
N ASP A 470 -10.36 1.82 18.68
CA ASP A 470 -10.23 0.78 17.66
C ASP A 470 -11.04 -0.47 18.05
N PRO A 471 -12.14 -0.79 17.34
CA PRO A 471 -13.03 -1.89 17.71
C PRO A 471 -12.39 -3.29 17.54
N ARG A 472 -11.18 -3.37 16.96
CA ARG A 472 -10.41 -4.62 16.88
C ARG A 472 -9.77 -4.99 18.23
N PHE A 473 -9.58 -4.01 19.11
CA PHE A 473 -8.86 -4.16 20.37
C PHE A 473 -9.79 -3.96 21.58
N PRO A 474 -9.63 -4.74 22.66
CA PRO A 474 -10.46 -4.58 23.86
C PRO A 474 -10.01 -3.37 24.69
N PRO A 475 -10.91 -2.44 25.06
CA PRO A 475 -10.58 -1.31 25.94
C PRO A 475 -9.92 -1.70 27.27
N SER A 476 -10.23 -2.90 27.78
CA SER A 476 -9.69 -3.45 29.03
C SER A 476 -8.18 -3.79 29.00
N SER A 477 -7.52 -3.65 27.84
CA SER A 477 -6.06 -3.80 27.74
C SER A 477 -5.29 -2.52 28.05
N LEU A 478 -5.95 -1.37 28.18
CA LEU A 478 -5.33 -0.15 28.68
C LEU A 478 -5.20 -0.19 30.21
N GLY A 479 -4.07 0.28 30.72
CA GLY A 479 -3.91 0.55 32.14
C GLY A 479 -4.71 1.79 32.59
N ASN A 480 -4.75 2.01 33.90
CA ASN A 480 -5.49 3.15 34.46
C ASN A 480 -4.92 4.50 34.00
N ASP A 481 -3.60 4.61 33.91
CA ASP A 481 -2.92 5.86 33.54
C ASP A 481 -3.11 6.16 32.05
N GLU A 482 -2.95 5.17 31.17
CA GLU A 482 -3.22 5.30 29.74
C GLU A 482 -4.69 5.63 29.47
N THR A 483 -5.60 5.05 30.24
CA THR A 483 -7.05 5.35 30.20
C THR A 483 -7.33 6.81 30.61
N ASN A 484 -6.69 7.30 31.68
CA ASN A 484 -6.80 8.68 32.13
C ASN A 484 -6.22 9.68 31.10
N GLU A 485 -5.06 9.37 30.54
CA GLU A 485 -4.44 10.16 29.45
C GLU A 485 -5.35 10.19 28.22
N ALA A 486 -5.95 9.06 27.83
CA ALA A 486 -6.92 9.00 26.72
C ALA A 486 -8.16 9.86 26.97
N PHE A 487 -8.75 9.83 28.18
CA PHE A 487 -9.89 10.68 28.54
C PHE A 487 -9.52 12.18 28.51
N ALA A 488 -8.32 12.55 28.95
CA ALA A 488 -7.84 13.93 28.88
C ALA A 488 -7.72 14.43 27.42
N PHE A 489 -7.21 13.58 26.52
CA PHE A 489 -7.08 13.91 25.10
C PHE A 489 -8.44 13.96 24.39
N LEU A 490 -9.35 13.02 24.68
CA LEU A 490 -10.74 13.08 24.21
C LEU A 490 -11.44 14.39 24.62
N LYS A 491 -11.20 14.86 25.86
CA LYS A 491 -11.72 16.14 26.33
C LYS A 491 -11.16 17.31 25.51
N GLN A 492 -9.86 17.32 25.23
CA GLN A 492 -9.20 18.33 24.40
C GLN A 492 -9.75 18.38 22.96
N LEU A 493 -10.09 17.22 22.38
CA LEU A 493 -10.66 17.12 21.04
C LEU A 493 -12.16 17.46 20.95
N SER A 494 -12.82 17.74 22.09
CA SER A 494 -14.26 17.96 22.20
C SER A 494 -14.60 19.37 22.66
N SER A 495 -15.77 19.90 22.27
CA SER A 495 -16.27 21.14 22.88
C SER A 495 -16.88 20.85 24.27
N PRO A 496 -16.82 21.79 25.22
CA PRO A 496 -17.42 21.60 26.55
C PRO A 496 -18.91 21.24 26.51
N ALA A 497 -19.65 21.73 25.50
CA ALA A 497 -21.06 21.43 25.31
C ALA A 497 -21.32 19.99 24.85
N MET A 498 -20.41 19.38 24.07
CA MET A 498 -20.55 18.02 23.55
C MET A 498 -19.94 16.96 24.47
N PHE A 499 -19.05 17.34 25.39
CA PHE A 499 -18.29 16.39 26.23
C PHE A 499 -19.19 15.43 27.05
N SER A 500 -20.33 15.90 27.57
CA SER A 500 -21.26 15.03 28.32
C SER A 500 -21.87 13.93 27.43
N SER A 501 -22.31 14.29 26.21
CA SER A 501 -22.83 13.34 25.22
C SER A 501 -21.74 12.38 24.73
N LEU A 502 -20.53 12.89 24.49
CA LEU A 502 -19.35 12.10 24.11
C LEU A 502 -19.03 11.03 25.16
N ILE A 503 -18.99 11.38 26.45
CA ILE A 503 -18.72 10.42 27.52
C ILE A 503 -19.86 9.39 27.63
N SER A 504 -21.13 9.81 27.51
CA SER A 504 -22.26 8.86 27.48
C SER A 504 -22.20 7.87 26.31
N GLU A 505 -21.77 8.33 25.14
CA GLU A 505 -21.53 7.49 23.96
C GLU A 505 -20.34 6.54 24.17
N LEU A 506 -19.24 7.04 24.72
CA LEU A 506 -18.05 6.25 25.01
C LEU A 506 -18.33 5.16 26.05
N THR A 507 -19.08 5.46 27.11
CA THR A 507 -19.54 4.45 28.09
C THR A 507 -20.43 3.38 27.45
N ARG A 508 -21.28 3.74 26.48
CA ARG A 508 -22.09 2.74 25.74
C ARG A 508 -21.22 1.85 24.86
N TYR A 509 -20.22 2.41 24.19
CA TYR A 509 -19.26 1.68 23.36
C TYR A 509 -18.37 0.74 24.20
N THR A 510 -17.65 1.26 25.20
CA THR A 510 -16.73 0.45 26.02
C THR A 510 -17.47 -0.54 26.93
N GLY A 511 -18.64 -0.14 27.46
CA GLY A 511 -19.51 -1.00 28.27
C GLY A 511 -20.31 -2.03 27.48
N ARG A 512 -20.16 -2.10 26.15
CA ARG A 512 -20.89 -3.03 25.26
C ARG A 512 -22.41 -2.96 25.44
N VAL A 513 -22.97 -1.75 25.46
CA VAL A 513 -24.40 -1.50 25.70
C VAL A 513 -25.14 -1.19 24.38
N GLY A 514 -26.39 -1.64 24.26
CA GLY A 514 -27.22 -1.37 23.10
C GLY A 514 -26.72 -2.12 21.87
N VAL A 515 -26.44 -1.42 20.76
CA VAL A 515 -25.92 -2.05 19.53
C VAL A 515 -24.55 -2.72 19.73
N PHE A 516 -23.77 -2.27 20.71
CA PHE A 516 -22.46 -2.85 21.04
C PHE A 516 -22.53 -4.11 21.92
N ALA A 517 -23.74 -4.54 22.31
CA ALA A 517 -23.94 -5.79 23.07
C ALA A 517 -23.89 -7.04 22.18
N ASP A 518 -24.01 -6.90 20.86
CA ASP A 518 -23.92 -8.01 19.90
C ASP A 518 -22.45 -8.31 19.54
N ASP A 519 -21.97 -9.51 19.85
CA ASP A 519 -20.61 -9.92 19.50
C ASP A 519 -20.37 -9.96 17.97
N ALA A 520 -21.41 -10.08 17.14
CA ALA A 520 -21.28 -9.98 15.69
C ALA A 520 -20.82 -8.58 15.23
N VAL A 521 -21.17 -7.53 15.98
CA VAL A 521 -20.72 -6.16 15.72
C VAL A 521 -19.21 -6.04 15.93
N TRP A 522 -18.67 -6.65 16.99
CA TRP A 522 -17.23 -6.70 17.25
C TRP A 522 -16.49 -7.66 16.31
N ALA A 523 -17.11 -8.77 15.92
CA ALA A 523 -16.55 -9.66 14.90
C ALA A 523 -16.38 -8.93 13.55
N SER A 524 -17.34 -8.10 13.15
CA SER A 524 -17.27 -7.33 11.89
C SER A 524 -16.10 -6.34 11.81
N ALA A 525 -15.57 -5.89 12.96
CA ALA A 525 -14.39 -5.02 13.02
C ALA A 525 -13.10 -5.70 12.52
N LYS A 526 -13.06 -7.03 12.47
CA LYS A 526 -11.91 -7.79 11.93
C LYS A 526 -11.94 -7.92 10.40
N GLU A 527 -13.09 -7.67 9.79
CA GLU A 527 -13.34 -7.83 8.35
C GLU A 527 -13.19 -6.51 7.56
N CYS A 528 -12.93 -5.39 8.24
CA CYS A 528 -12.77 -4.06 7.63
C CYS A 528 -11.82 -3.16 8.44
N SER A 529 -11.46 -1.99 7.91
CA SER A 529 -10.65 -1.03 8.67
C SER A 529 -11.49 -0.35 9.78
N PRO A 530 -10.87 0.07 10.89
CA PRO A 530 -11.56 0.82 11.96
C PRO A 530 -12.31 2.05 11.43
N LEU A 531 -11.71 2.77 10.48
CA LEU A 531 -12.34 3.92 9.82
C LEU A 531 -13.60 3.54 9.03
N HIS A 532 -13.61 2.38 8.35
CA HIS A 532 -14.79 1.91 7.66
C HIS A 532 -15.88 1.47 8.65
N TRP A 533 -15.51 0.78 9.72
CA TRP A 533 -16.43 0.36 10.78
C TRP A 533 -17.12 1.56 11.44
N TRP A 534 -16.37 2.58 11.84
CA TRP A 534 -16.92 3.81 12.42
C TRP A 534 -17.75 4.64 11.43
N LYS A 535 -17.41 4.64 10.14
CA LYS A 535 -18.28 5.26 9.10
C LYS A 535 -19.58 4.50 8.85
N GLY A 536 -19.64 3.23 9.25
CA GLY A 536 -20.83 2.38 9.09
C GLY A 536 -21.98 2.71 10.04
N PHE A 537 -23.10 2.00 9.85
CA PHE A 537 -24.32 2.16 10.65
C PHE A 537 -24.07 2.03 12.17
N ILE A 538 -23.16 1.14 12.59
CA ILE A 538 -22.80 0.93 14.00
C ILE A 538 -22.27 2.22 14.63
N GLY A 539 -21.28 2.87 13.99
CA GLY A 539 -20.71 4.12 14.49
C GLY A 539 -21.73 5.27 14.54
N SER A 540 -22.70 5.30 13.63
CA SER A 540 -23.76 6.34 13.61
C SER A 540 -24.69 6.32 14.85
N SER A 541 -24.66 5.26 15.67
CA SER A 541 -25.37 5.19 16.96
C SER A 541 -24.73 6.05 18.07
N CYS A 542 -23.51 6.52 17.84
CA CYS A 542 -22.73 7.39 18.71
C CYS A 542 -22.14 8.57 17.89
N PRO A 543 -22.97 9.54 17.46
CA PRO A 543 -22.56 10.56 16.50
C PRO A 543 -21.44 11.51 16.99
N ASN A 544 -21.37 11.82 18.29
CA ASN A 544 -20.33 12.69 18.85
C ASN A 544 -18.98 11.93 18.91
N LEU A 545 -19.03 10.67 19.35
CA LEU A 545 -17.87 9.78 19.40
C LEU A 545 -17.38 9.40 18.02
N GLN A 546 -18.28 9.18 17.06
CA GLN A 546 -17.97 8.82 15.68
C GLN A 546 -17.07 9.86 15.01
N VAL A 547 -17.35 11.16 15.19
CA VAL A 547 -16.52 12.25 14.65
C VAL A 547 -15.11 12.20 15.22
N ILE A 548 -14.96 11.99 16.54
CA ILE A 548 -13.65 11.93 17.19
C ILE A 548 -12.91 10.63 16.87
N ALA A 549 -13.60 9.48 16.80
CA ALA A 549 -13.02 8.20 16.41
C ALA A 549 -12.50 8.24 14.97
N ILE A 550 -13.29 8.77 14.04
CA ILE A 550 -12.85 8.97 12.65
C ILE A 550 -11.66 9.94 12.61
N ARG A 551 -11.62 11.01 13.43
CA ARG A 551 -10.45 11.91 13.53
C ARG A 551 -9.19 11.22 14.04
N VAL A 552 -9.26 10.52 15.18
CA VAL A 552 -8.08 9.94 15.85
C VAL A 552 -7.55 8.69 15.15
N LEU A 553 -8.42 7.85 14.58
CA LEU A 553 -8.01 6.68 13.80
C LEU A 553 -7.41 7.06 12.43
N CYS A 554 -7.52 8.34 12.02
CA CYS A 554 -6.81 8.92 10.88
C CYS A 554 -5.39 9.42 11.20
N PHE A 555 -4.88 9.17 12.41
CA PHE A 555 -3.49 9.46 12.75
C PHE A 555 -2.58 8.31 12.28
N PRO A 556 -1.64 8.56 11.35
CA PRO A 556 -0.64 7.58 10.96
C PRO A 556 0.43 7.46 12.05
N ALA A 557 1.05 6.29 12.14
CA ALA A 557 2.23 6.04 12.95
C ALA A 557 3.54 6.41 12.23
N THR A 558 3.45 6.93 11.00
CA THR A 558 4.58 7.41 10.19
C THR A 558 4.39 8.87 9.77
N SER A 559 5.50 9.58 9.60
CA SER A 559 5.57 11.00 9.26
C SER A 559 5.71 11.26 7.75
N GLY A 560 5.83 10.25 6.92
CA GLY A 560 6.20 10.47 5.52
C GLY A 560 6.04 9.26 4.64
N ILE A 561 6.81 9.25 3.56
CA ILE A 561 6.89 8.12 2.66
C ILE A 561 7.83 7.05 3.26
N THR A 562 7.45 5.77 3.17
CA THR A 562 8.25 4.66 3.75
C THR A 562 9.67 4.62 3.19
N HIS A 563 10.60 3.94 3.89
CA HIS A 563 11.98 3.78 3.41
C HIS A 563 12.05 3.21 1.98
N GLU A 564 11.20 2.24 1.65
CA GLU A 564 11.04 1.74 0.28
C GLU A 564 10.69 2.85 -0.72
N LYS A 565 9.70 3.68 -0.40
CA LYS A 565 9.25 4.80 -1.24
C LYS A 565 10.34 5.87 -1.40
N ARG A 566 11.16 6.12 -0.36
CA ARG A 566 12.39 6.95 -0.45
C ARG A 566 13.43 6.34 -1.40
N ALA A 567 13.65 5.03 -1.32
CA ALA A 567 14.54 4.32 -2.25
C ALA A 567 14.01 4.32 -3.70
N VAL A 568 12.70 4.34 -3.93
CA VAL A 568 12.14 4.53 -5.29
C VAL A 568 12.42 5.94 -5.82
N LEU A 569 12.29 6.99 -5.00
CA LEU A 569 12.64 8.36 -5.41
C LEU A 569 14.13 8.46 -5.79
N ASP A 570 15.05 7.88 -5.01
CA ASP A 570 16.48 7.86 -5.37
C ASP A 570 16.73 7.05 -6.65
N ARG A 571 16.07 5.89 -6.82
CA ARG A 571 16.16 5.07 -8.04
C ARG A 571 15.68 5.83 -9.27
N ILE A 572 14.52 6.50 -9.21
CA ILE A 572 13.96 7.31 -10.31
C ILE A 572 14.94 8.42 -10.69
N HIS A 573 15.55 9.10 -9.71
CA HIS A 573 16.58 10.10 -9.97
C HIS A 573 17.84 9.48 -10.60
N LEU A 574 18.48 8.49 -9.97
CA LEU A 574 19.72 7.88 -10.42
C LEU A 574 19.62 7.29 -11.83
N GLN A 575 18.51 6.61 -12.13
CA GLN A 575 18.24 5.99 -13.42
C GLN A 575 18.05 7.01 -14.56
N ASN A 576 17.65 8.25 -14.22
CA ASN A 576 17.36 9.31 -15.18
C ASN A 576 18.29 10.53 -15.06
N ARG A 577 19.37 10.45 -14.27
CA ARG A 577 20.31 11.54 -13.93
C ARG A 577 20.94 12.30 -15.11
N HIS A 578 20.86 11.74 -16.31
CA HIS A 578 21.39 12.34 -17.56
C HIS A 578 20.29 13.01 -18.41
N LEU A 579 19.01 12.87 -18.03
CA LEU A 579 17.82 13.31 -18.77
C LEU A 579 16.86 14.17 -17.93
N MET A 580 16.98 14.12 -16.61
CA MET A 580 16.19 14.88 -15.65
C MET A 580 17.10 15.62 -14.66
N ASN A 581 16.72 16.84 -14.31
CA ASN A 581 17.21 17.54 -13.12
C ASN A 581 16.42 17.09 -11.86
N GLU A 582 16.81 17.60 -10.70
CA GLU A 582 16.20 17.19 -9.43
C GLU A 582 14.72 17.57 -9.29
N GLU A 583 14.31 18.73 -9.81
CA GLU A 583 12.89 19.14 -9.78
C GLU A 583 12.02 18.20 -10.63
N GLN A 584 12.52 17.83 -11.81
CA GLN A 584 11.89 16.83 -12.68
C GLN A 584 11.86 15.44 -12.00
N ALA A 585 12.92 15.04 -11.30
CA ALA A 585 12.92 13.78 -10.55
C ALA A 585 11.89 13.79 -9.40
N CYS A 586 11.76 14.88 -8.65
CA CYS A 586 10.72 15.05 -7.63
C CYS A 586 9.30 14.99 -8.24
N LYS A 587 9.05 15.66 -9.36
CA LYS A 587 7.77 15.59 -10.10
C LYS A 587 7.46 14.17 -10.57
N ALA A 588 8.44 13.47 -11.14
CA ALA A 588 8.29 12.09 -11.62
C ALA A 588 8.00 11.12 -10.48
N ALA A 589 8.69 11.26 -9.34
CA ALA A 589 8.44 10.47 -8.14
C ALA A 589 7.08 10.80 -7.50
N PHE A 590 6.64 12.06 -7.51
CA PHE A 590 5.29 12.44 -7.07
C PHE A 590 4.21 11.74 -7.89
N VAL A 591 4.35 11.71 -9.23
CA VAL A 591 3.43 11.00 -10.13
C VAL A 591 3.47 9.49 -9.86
N TYR A 592 4.66 8.90 -9.73
CA TYR A 592 4.82 7.48 -9.40
C TYR A 592 4.14 7.12 -8.08
N LEU A 593 4.45 7.83 -6.99
CA LEU A 593 3.99 7.48 -5.65
C LEU A 593 2.47 7.61 -5.52
N ASN A 594 1.87 8.66 -6.08
CA ASN A 594 0.41 8.82 -6.09
C ASN A 594 -0.30 7.84 -7.05
N SER A 595 0.36 7.40 -8.13
CA SER A 595 -0.18 6.38 -9.04
C SER A 595 -0.17 4.95 -8.46
N ASN A 596 0.64 4.71 -7.42
CA ASN A 596 0.84 3.38 -6.80
C ASN A 596 0.40 3.33 -5.32
N VAL A 597 -0.44 4.27 -4.86
CA VAL A 597 -1.08 4.18 -3.54
C VAL A 597 -1.93 2.91 -3.47
N GLY A 598 -1.71 2.05 -2.46
CA GLY A 598 -2.42 0.77 -2.33
C GLY A 598 -1.87 -0.35 -3.22
N ALA A 599 -0.84 -0.08 -4.02
CA ALA A 599 -0.18 -1.08 -4.87
C ALA A 599 1.14 -1.51 -4.22
N ARG A 600 1.19 -2.76 -3.72
CA ARG A 600 2.45 -3.38 -3.31
C ARG A 600 3.41 -3.41 -4.51
N PRO A 601 4.68 -3.02 -4.35
CA PRO A 601 5.64 -3.07 -5.44
C PRO A 601 5.76 -4.51 -5.97
N VAL A 602 5.65 -4.68 -7.28
CA VAL A 602 5.91 -5.96 -7.96
C VAL A 602 7.43 -6.10 -8.11
N GLY A 603 8.10 -6.42 -7.01
CA GLY A 603 9.55 -6.59 -6.96
C GLY A 603 10.01 -7.10 -5.59
N ASP A 604 10.61 -8.29 -5.59
CA ASP A 604 11.42 -8.87 -4.52
C ASP A 604 10.89 -8.69 -3.09
N THR A 605 9.72 -9.28 -2.83
CA THR A 605 9.36 -9.69 -1.46
C THR A 605 10.34 -10.76 -1.00
N ILE A 606 11.47 -10.34 -0.44
CA ILE A 606 12.32 -11.20 0.38
C ILE A 606 11.51 -11.46 1.66
N PHE A 607 10.70 -12.52 1.63
CA PHE A 607 9.99 -13.00 2.80
C PHE A 607 11.02 -13.42 3.87
N LEU A 608 11.00 -12.70 5.00
CA LEU A 608 11.58 -13.11 6.27
C LEU A 608 11.18 -14.58 6.58
#